data_AF-A0A9X2Q6T7-F1
#
_entry.id   AF-A0A9X2Q6T7-F1
#
_cell.length_a   1.000
_cell.length_b   1.000
_cell.length_c   1.000
_cell.angle_alpha   90.00
_cell.angle_beta   90.00
_cell.angle_gamma   90.00
#
_symmetry.space_group_name_H-M   'P 1'
#
loop_
_entity.id
_entity.type
_entity.pdbx_description
1 polymer ?
#
loop_
_entity_poly.entity_id
_entity_poly.type
_entity_poly.pdbx_seq_one_letter_code
_entity_poly.pdbx_strand_id
1 'polypeptide(L)'
;MIKIAAGFLLFLVAAAASAHQDRIFRIGEDGTLGAVPATYGPVKVHINRAKGNPGTLTRVAISSPHFNVVLNQCILGKLRDVTKVEASGSWYHTRVNLPAYVSLTFYSGKYDLRSYSNSYYSVTFSLLDGHILSGQRAWDPLVGSWRAQIIDPADKCSHWQHLAMWPNNSVKPTPLRSGA
;
A
#
# COMPACT_ATOMS: atom_id res chain seq x y z
N MET A 1 13.51 -50.59 15.85
CA MET A 1 13.86 -49.52 14.89
C MET A 1 12.63 -48.67 14.59
N ILE A 2 12.17 -47.83 15.54
CA ILE A 2 11.00 -46.94 15.37
C ILE A 2 11.27 -45.66 16.16
N LYS A 3 12.29 -44.88 15.77
CA LYS A 3 12.56 -43.56 16.38
C LYS A 3 13.01 -42.49 15.38
N ILE A 4 13.21 -42.87 14.11
CA ILE A 4 13.74 -41.96 13.08
C ILE A 4 12.60 -41.32 12.25
N ALA A 5 11.41 -41.92 12.22
CA ALA A 5 10.28 -41.43 11.41
C ALA A 5 9.62 -40.15 11.95
N ALA A 6 9.72 -39.86 13.26
CA ALA A 6 9.07 -38.70 13.88
C ALA A 6 9.80 -37.37 13.61
N GLY A 7 11.10 -37.40 13.31
CA GLY A 7 11.88 -36.18 13.05
C GLY A 7 11.66 -35.58 11.66
N PHE A 8 11.40 -36.42 10.65
CA PHE A 8 11.20 -35.96 9.27
C PHE A 8 9.84 -35.28 9.06
N LEU A 9 8.82 -35.68 9.83
CA LEU A 9 7.49 -35.09 9.72
C LEU A 9 7.43 -33.65 10.27
N LEU A 10 8.27 -33.30 11.26
CA LEU A 10 8.32 -31.94 11.82
C LEU A 10 9.04 -30.95 10.89
N PHE A 11 10.00 -31.40 10.07
CA PHE A 11 10.73 -30.54 9.14
C PHE A 11 9.89 -30.10 7.93
N LEU A 12 8.88 -30.88 7.55
CA LEU A 12 8.01 -30.56 6.41
C LEU A 12 6.95 -29.49 6.72
N VAL A 13 6.68 -29.20 7.99
CA VAL A 13 5.69 -28.18 8.40
C VAL A 13 6.31 -26.77 8.53
N ALA A 14 7.64 -26.65 8.47
CA ALA A 14 8.35 -25.37 8.60
C ALA A 14 8.42 -24.55 7.30
N ALA A 15 8.00 -25.09 6.15
CA ALA A 15 8.18 -24.48 4.84
C ALA A 15 6.86 -23.92 4.27
N ALA A 16 6.38 -22.81 4.82
CA ALA A 16 5.67 -21.75 4.09
C ALA A 16 5.19 -20.62 5.01
N ALA A 17 6.03 -20.14 5.93
CA ALA A 17 5.81 -18.79 6.48
C ALA A 17 6.25 -17.77 5.42
N SER A 18 5.45 -17.56 4.37
CA SER A 18 5.59 -16.38 3.52
C SER A 18 5.13 -15.18 4.32
N ALA A 19 6.01 -14.65 5.17
CA ALA A 19 5.81 -13.37 5.81
C ALA A 19 5.62 -12.33 4.70
N HIS A 20 4.49 -11.62 4.72
CA HIS A 20 4.17 -10.54 3.79
C HIS A 20 5.25 -9.46 3.91
N GLN A 21 6.26 -9.50 3.04
CA GLN A 21 7.38 -8.58 3.15
C GLN A 21 7.16 -7.40 2.21
N ASP A 22 6.47 -6.40 2.76
CA ASP A 22 6.50 -5.06 2.19
C ASP A 22 7.95 -4.61 2.06
N ARG A 23 8.28 -4.10 0.89
CA ARG A 23 9.58 -3.50 0.61
C ARG A 23 9.44 -2.00 0.71
N ILE A 24 10.34 -1.37 1.47
CA ILE A 24 10.45 0.09 1.49
C ILE A 24 11.09 0.52 0.16
N PHE A 25 10.45 1.47 -0.51
CA PHE A 25 10.95 2.09 -1.72
C PHE A 25 11.65 3.40 -1.39
N ARG A 26 12.82 3.61 -2.00
CA ARG A 26 13.38 4.96 -2.06
C ARG A 26 12.56 5.77 -3.07
N ILE A 27 12.05 6.92 -2.61
CA ILE A 27 11.47 7.95 -3.48
C ILE A 27 12.64 8.80 -4.01
N GLY A 28 12.85 8.79 -5.32
CA GLY A 28 13.86 9.63 -5.98
C GLY A 28 13.52 11.12 -5.91
N GLU A 29 14.49 11.97 -6.22
CA GLU A 29 14.28 13.43 -6.26
C GLU A 29 13.23 13.84 -7.30
N ASP A 30 13.11 13.07 -8.39
CA ASP A 30 12.10 13.24 -9.43
C ASP A 30 10.76 12.53 -9.11
N GLY A 31 10.64 11.97 -7.90
CA GLY A 31 9.47 11.22 -7.45
C GLY A 31 9.45 9.75 -7.85
N THR A 32 10.42 9.24 -8.62
CA THR A 32 10.42 7.84 -9.06
C THR A 32 10.57 6.88 -7.89
N LEU A 33 9.72 5.85 -7.85
CA LEU A 33 9.82 4.76 -6.88
C LEU A 33 10.80 3.71 -7.39
N GLY A 34 11.90 3.53 -6.67
CA GLY A 34 12.88 2.49 -6.98
C GLY A 34 12.32 1.08 -6.75
N ALA A 35 12.90 0.09 -7.43
CA ALA A 35 12.63 -1.34 -7.23
C ALA A 35 11.19 -1.83 -7.54
N VAL A 36 10.34 -1.01 -8.14
CA VAL A 36 9.07 -1.48 -8.73
C VAL A 36 9.38 -2.33 -9.98
N PRO A 37 8.84 -3.56 -10.11
CA PRO A 37 9.08 -4.39 -11.28
C PRO A 37 8.66 -3.73 -12.58
N ALA A 38 9.47 -3.91 -13.64
CA ALA A 38 9.24 -3.31 -14.96
C ALA A 38 7.86 -3.62 -15.56
N THR A 39 7.24 -4.75 -15.19
CA THR A 39 5.88 -5.13 -15.60
C THR A 39 4.81 -4.11 -15.23
N TYR A 40 5.01 -3.32 -14.17
CA TYR A 40 4.08 -2.25 -13.75
C TYR A 40 4.48 -0.87 -14.31
N GLY A 41 5.59 -0.80 -15.06
CA GLY A 41 6.17 0.43 -15.55
C GLY A 41 6.82 1.29 -14.45
N PRO A 42 7.48 2.41 -14.84
CA PRO A 42 8.02 3.36 -13.89
C PRO A 42 6.89 4.04 -13.12
N VAL A 43 6.91 3.92 -11.78
CA VAL A 43 5.93 4.56 -10.90
C VAL A 43 6.55 5.81 -10.30
N LYS A 44 5.82 6.93 -10.36
CA LYS A 44 6.25 8.23 -9.81
C LYS A 44 5.23 8.77 -8.82
N VAL A 45 5.74 9.37 -7.75
CA VAL A 45 4.98 10.07 -6.72
C VAL A 45 5.25 11.57 -6.83
N HIS A 46 4.19 12.35 -6.98
CA HIS A 46 4.26 13.81 -7.10
C HIS A 46 3.65 14.43 -5.84
N ILE A 47 4.45 15.19 -5.08
CA ILE A 47 4.00 15.81 -3.83
C ILE A 47 4.27 17.31 -3.91
N ASN A 48 3.19 18.08 -3.88
CA ASN A 48 3.27 19.54 -3.77
C ASN A 48 2.94 19.95 -2.35
N ARG A 49 3.74 20.87 -1.81
CA ARG A 49 3.58 21.43 -0.47
C ARG A 49 3.16 22.90 -0.56
N ALA A 50 2.45 23.39 0.46
CA ALA A 50 2.06 24.79 0.52
C ALA A 50 3.28 25.69 0.72
N LYS A 51 3.30 26.84 0.04
CA LYS A 51 4.37 27.84 0.22
C LYS A 51 4.33 28.38 1.65
N GLY A 52 5.48 28.38 2.33
CA GLY A 52 5.59 28.85 3.72
C GLY A 52 5.10 27.88 4.79
N ASN A 53 4.47 26.76 4.42
CA ASN A 53 4.10 25.70 5.35
C ASN A 53 4.41 24.33 4.72
N PRO A 54 5.66 23.83 4.87
CA PRO A 54 6.05 22.57 4.26
C PRO A 54 5.26 21.38 4.80
N GLY A 55 4.68 21.45 6.00
CA GLY A 55 3.85 20.38 6.56
C GLY A 55 2.50 20.19 5.86
N THR A 56 2.04 21.18 5.09
CA THR A 56 0.76 21.12 4.39
C THR A 56 0.95 20.64 2.95
N LEU A 57 0.28 19.54 2.59
CA LEU A 57 0.27 19.02 1.22
C LEU A 57 -0.87 19.65 0.43
N THR A 58 -0.58 20.22 -0.74
CA THR A 58 -1.57 20.82 -1.65
C THR A 58 -1.96 19.88 -2.79
N ARG A 59 -1.09 18.93 -3.13
CA ARG A 59 -1.35 17.90 -4.12
C ARG A 59 -0.50 16.66 -3.82
N VAL A 60 -1.10 15.50 -3.93
CA VAL A 60 -0.40 14.21 -3.96
C VAL A 60 -0.94 13.43 -5.13
N ALA A 61 -0.05 12.92 -5.97
CA ALA A 61 -0.42 12.04 -7.07
C ALA A 61 0.54 10.87 -7.19
N ILE A 62 0.03 9.73 -7.64
CA ILE A 62 0.80 8.59 -8.08
C ILE A 62 0.51 8.34 -9.56
N SER A 63 1.56 8.08 -10.33
CA SER A 63 1.46 7.92 -11.78
C SER A 63 2.33 6.79 -12.27
N SER A 64 1.87 6.11 -13.31
CA SER A 64 2.59 5.12 -14.10
C SER A 64 2.16 5.25 -15.58
N PRO A 65 2.72 4.47 -16.51
CA PRO A 65 2.18 4.40 -17.87
C PRO A 65 0.71 3.95 -17.95
N HIS A 66 0.20 3.27 -16.92
CA HIS A 66 -1.12 2.66 -16.90
C HIS A 66 -2.18 3.49 -16.16
N PHE A 67 -1.76 4.35 -15.23
CA PHE A 67 -2.69 5.12 -14.41
C PHE A 67 -2.10 6.46 -13.96
N ASN A 68 -2.98 7.39 -13.62
CA ASN A 68 -2.62 8.65 -12.98
C ASN A 68 -3.71 8.99 -11.96
N VAL A 69 -3.36 8.92 -10.68
CA VAL A 69 -4.30 9.07 -9.57
C VAL A 69 -3.87 10.22 -8.69
N VAL A 70 -4.79 11.15 -8.47
CA VAL A 70 -4.58 12.33 -7.64
C VAL A 70 -5.46 12.20 -6.41
N LEU A 71 -4.87 12.39 -5.21
CA LEU A 71 -5.65 12.39 -3.97
C LEU A 71 -6.60 13.58 -3.96
N ASN A 72 -7.85 13.32 -3.60
CA ASN A 72 -8.87 14.36 -3.52
C ASN A 72 -8.66 15.24 -2.27
N GLN A 73 -9.34 16.38 -2.25
CA GLN A 73 -9.22 17.36 -1.16
C GLN A 73 -9.65 16.81 0.20
N CYS A 74 -10.57 15.84 0.24
CA CYS A 74 -10.99 15.25 1.50
C CYS A 74 -9.85 14.48 2.17
N ILE A 75 -9.09 13.69 1.40
CA ILE A 75 -7.93 12.96 1.90
C ILE A 75 -6.80 13.92 2.24
N LEU A 76 -6.49 14.87 1.35
CA LEU A 76 -5.49 15.90 1.63
C LEU A 76 -5.79 16.65 2.93
N GLY A 77 -7.07 16.92 3.23
CA GLY A 77 -7.49 17.55 4.50
C GLY A 77 -7.23 16.72 5.76
N LYS A 78 -6.98 15.41 5.64
CA LYS A 78 -6.53 14.53 6.72
C LYS A 78 -5.01 14.50 6.88
N LEU A 79 -4.26 14.79 5.82
CA LEU A 79 -2.79 14.81 5.80
C LEU A 79 -2.27 16.13 6.38
N ARG A 80 -2.24 16.24 7.71
CA ARG A 80 -1.77 17.44 8.42
C ARG A 80 -0.36 17.28 8.97
N ASP A 81 0.38 18.38 8.99
CA ASP A 81 1.73 18.49 9.58
C ASP A 81 2.68 17.39 9.11
N VAL A 82 2.64 17.07 7.82
CA VAL A 82 3.41 15.97 7.22
C VAL A 82 4.90 16.31 7.19
N THR A 83 5.68 15.64 8.03
CA THR A 83 7.13 15.84 8.14
C THR A 83 7.92 14.85 7.32
N LYS A 84 7.39 13.65 7.10
CA LYS A 84 8.04 12.61 6.29
C LYS A 84 7.03 11.85 5.45
N VAL A 85 7.46 11.46 4.25
CA VAL A 85 6.72 10.55 3.39
C VAL A 85 7.60 9.35 3.07
N GLU A 86 7.05 8.15 3.26
CA GLU A 86 7.67 6.91 2.87
C GLU A 86 6.78 6.16 1.89
N ALA A 87 7.40 5.35 1.04
CA ALA A 87 6.70 4.45 0.15
C ALA A 87 7.08 3.01 0.52
N SER A 88 6.09 2.13 0.59
CA SER A 88 6.31 0.69 0.72
C SER A 88 5.40 -0.07 -0.23
N GLY A 89 5.63 -1.35 -0.45
CA GLY A 89 4.70 -2.14 -1.26
C GLY A 89 5.15 -3.56 -1.51
N SER A 90 4.29 -4.31 -2.19
CA SER A 90 4.50 -5.72 -2.46
C SER A 90 3.83 -6.13 -3.77
N TRP A 91 4.40 -7.13 -4.42
CA TRP A 91 3.97 -7.68 -5.71
C TRP A 91 4.10 -9.21 -5.78
N TYR A 92 4.37 -9.86 -4.64
CA TYR A 92 4.54 -11.31 -4.54
C TYR A 92 3.26 -12.05 -4.09
N HIS A 93 2.13 -11.33 -3.99
CA HIS A 93 0.87 -11.93 -3.59
C HIS A 93 0.30 -12.78 -4.73
N THR A 94 -0.23 -13.97 -4.39
CA THR A 94 -1.15 -14.66 -5.28
C THR A 94 -2.34 -13.73 -5.52
N ARG A 95 -2.74 -13.55 -6.78
CA ARG A 95 -3.73 -12.54 -7.22
C ARG A 95 -5.10 -12.62 -6.53
N VAL A 96 -5.33 -13.65 -5.72
CA VAL A 96 -6.59 -13.95 -5.04
C VAL A 96 -6.81 -13.07 -3.79
N ASN A 97 -5.73 -12.58 -3.14
CA ASN A 97 -5.85 -11.93 -1.82
C ASN A 97 -5.67 -10.41 -1.85
N LEU A 98 -4.67 -9.90 -2.60
CA LEU A 98 -4.40 -8.47 -2.73
C LEU A 98 -3.60 -8.24 -4.03
N PRO A 99 -3.99 -7.30 -4.91
CA PRO A 99 -3.21 -7.01 -6.10
C PRO A 99 -1.84 -6.46 -5.70
N ALA A 100 -0.88 -6.47 -6.64
CA ALA A 100 0.38 -5.75 -6.42
C ALA A 100 0.09 -4.28 -6.10
N TYR A 101 0.78 -3.72 -5.12
CA TYR A 101 0.45 -2.40 -4.58
C TYR A 101 1.68 -1.60 -4.16
N VAL A 102 1.44 -0.30 -4.00
CA VAL A 102 2.31 0.67 -3.33
C VAL A 102 1.48 1.39 -2.28
N SER A 103 1.97 1.51 -1.05
CA SER A 103 1.45 2.38 -0.02
C SER A 103 2.33 3.60 0.16
N LEU A 104 1.72 4.77 0.29
CA LEU A 104 2.38 6.00 0.70
C LEU A 104 2.00 6.31 2.14
N THR A 105 2.98 6.39 3.02
CA THR A 105 2.81 6.71 4.44
C THR A 105 3.28 8.13 4.70
N PHE A 106 2.36 8.96 5.18
CA PHE A 106 2.54 10.37 5.51
C PHE A 106 2.62 10.52 7.03
N TYR A 107 3.85 10.63 7.55
CA TYR A 107 4.10 10.82 8.98
C TYR A 107 3.83 12.27 9.38
N SER A 108 3.09 12.44 10.47
CA SER A 108 2.70 13.75 11.01
C SER A 108 3.45 14.07 12.30
N GLY A 109 3.81 15.35 12.50
CA GLY A 109 4.48 15.80 13.73
C GLY A 109 5.95 15.36 13.81
N LYS A 110 6.48 15.21 15.02
CA LYS A 110 7.88 14.80 15.22
C LYS A 110 8.06 13.33 14.82
N TYR A 111 8.72 13.09 13.69
CA TYR A 111 9.06 11.75 13.22
C TYR A 111 10.33 11.24 13.91
N ASP A 112 10.28 10.02 14.43
CA ASP A 112 11.44 9.32 15.01
C ASP A 112 11.58 7.93 14.37
N LEU A 113 12.71 7.69 13.70
CA LEU A 113 13.07 6.41 13.07
C LEU A 113 13.03 5.21 14.03
N ARG A 114 13.23 5.43 15.33
CA ARG A 114 13.28 4.38 16.36
C ARG A 114 11.94 4.18 17.06
N SER A 115 10.97 5.06 16.83
CA SER A 115 9.67 4.99 17.46
C SER A 115 8.71 4.12 16.65
N TYR A 116 8.10 3.14 17.32
CA TYR A 116 6.97 2.38 16.78
C TYR A 116 5.65 3.16 16.88
N SER A 117 5.62 4.28 17.60
CA SER A 117 4.42 5.07 17.90
C SER A 117 4.29 6.34 17.05
N ASN A 118 5.02 6.43 15.94
CA ASN A 118 4.85 7.55 15.01
C ASN A 118 3.38 7.67 14.55
N SER A 119 2.87 8.91 14.52
CA SER A 119 1.55 9.19 13.96
C SER A 119 1.65 9.31 12.45
N TYR A 120 0.72 8.69 11.72
CA TYR A 120 0.70 8.72 10.27
C TYR A 120 -0.69 8.52 9.68
N TYR A 121 -0.82 8.89 8.41
CA TYR A 121 -1.83 8.37 7.51
C TYR A 121 -1.14 7.60 6.39
N SER A 122 -1.69 6.48 5.97
CA SER A 122 -1.22 5.76 4.77
C SER A 122 -2.33 5.60 3.75
N VAL A 123 -1.93 5.56 2.48
CA VAL A 123 -2.84 5.35 1.35
C VAL A 123 -2.22 4.33 0.42
N THR A 124 -2.94 3.24 0.16
CA THR A 124 -2.45 2.09 -0.61
C THR A 124 -3.10 2.03 -1.98
N PHE A 125 -2.29 2.00 -3.03
CA PHE A 125 -2.68 2.03 -4.43
C PHE A 125 -2.33 0.71 -5.12
N SER A 126 -3.22 0.24 -5.98
CA SER A 126 -2.98 -0.82 -6.94
C SER A 126 -1.90 -0.41 -7.95
N LEU A 127 -0.91 -1.26 -8.16
CA LEU A 127 0.06 -1.11 -9.25
C LEU A 127 -0.52 -1.48 -10.62
N LEU A 128 -1.72 -2.08 -10.68
CA LEU A 128 -2.34 -2.50 -11.94
C LEU A 128 -3.09 -1.35 -12.62
N ASP A 129 -3.82 -0.56 -11.85
CA ASP A 129 -4.81 0.42 -12.33
C ASP A 129 -4.84 1.70 -11.50
N GLY A 130 -4.00 1.81 -10.45
CA GLY A 130 -3.94 2.97 -9.58
C GLY A 130 -5.11 3.07 -8.60
N HIS A 131 -6.07 2.13 -8.63
CA HIS A 131 -7.19 2.15 -7.70
C HIS A 131 -6.68 2.12 -6.27
N ILE A 132 -7.36 2.87 -5.43
CA ILE A 132 -6.93 3.00 -4.05
C ILE A 132 -7.62 1.91 -3.24
N LEU A 133 -6.80 1.02 -2.70
CA LEU A 133 -7.19 -0.24 -2.09
C LEU A 133 -7.57 -0.06 -0.62
N SER A 134 -6.87 0.83 0.09
CA SER A 134 -7.10 1.08 1.51
C SER A 134 -6.47 2.38 1.96
N GLY A 135 -6.97 2.91 3.09
CA GLY A 135 -6.24 3.87 3.91
C GLY A 135 -5.96 3.29 5.30
N GLN A 136 -4.97 3.82 6.00
CA GLN A 136 -4.80 3.56 7.43
C GLN A 136 -4.43 4.85 8.16
N ARG A 137 -4.68 4.89 9.45
CA ARG A 137 -4.21 5.94 10.33
C ARG A 137 -3.65 5.35 11.60
N ALA A 138 -2.53 5.89 12.04
CA ALA A 138 -2.01 5.70 13.37
C ALA A 138 -1.87 7.04 14.10
N TRP A 139 -2.15 7.05 15.40
CA TRP A 139 -2.02 8.24 16.22
C TRP A 139 -1.73 7.91 17.68
N ASP A 140 -1.11 8.85 18.38
CA ASP A 140 -0.92 8.81 19.83
C ASP A 140 -1.94 9.75 20.51
N PRO A 141 -2.94 9.21 21.25
CA PRO A 141 -3.94 10.04 21.91
C PRO A 141 -3.38 10.70 23.18
N LEU A 142 -3.99 11.80 23.62
CA LEU A 142 -3.64 12.45 24.90
C LEU A 142 -3.84 11.53 26.11
N VAL A 143 -4.78 10.59 26.03
CA VAL A 143 -5.08 9.61 27.06
C VAL A 143 -5.13 8.22 26.42
N GLY A 144 -4.33 7.30 26.96
CA GLY A 144 -4.25 5.91 26.51
C GLY A 144 -3.00 5.62 25.68
N SER A 145 -3.00 4.47 25.02
CA SER A 145 -1.89 4.00 24.19
C SER A 145 -2.09 4.34 22.72
N TRP A 146 -0.99 4.34 21.97
CA TRP A 146 -0.97 4.42 20.50
C TRP A 146 -2.05 3.55 19.87
N ARG A 147 -2.73 4.12 18.87
CA ARG A 147 -3.84 3.48 18.16
C ARG A 147 -3.52 3.42 16.68
N ALA A 148 -3.99 2.36 16.04
CA ALA A 148 -4.07 2.27 14.58
C ALA A 148 -5.47 1.81 14.17
N GLN A 149 -5.90 2.30 13.01
CA GLN A 149 -7.17 1.97 12.42
C GLN A 149 -7.00 1.85 10.90
N ILE A 150 -7.51 0.75 10.34
CA ILE A 150 -7.72 0.64 8.89
C ILE A 150 -8.89 1.55 8.53
N ILE A 151 -8.65 2.44 7.58
CA ILE A 151 -9.66 3.30 7.00
C ILE A 151 -10.16 2.61 5.73
N ASP A 152 -11.25 1.86 5.85
CA ASP A 152 -11.90 1.17 4.73
C ASP A 152 -13.07 2.01 4.18
N PRO A 153 -13.14 2.28 2.86
CA PRO A 153 -12.01 2.45 1.95
C PRO A 153 -11.45 3.89 2.02
N ALA A 154 -12.16 4.79 2.71
CA ALA A 154 -11.74 6.10 3.22
C ALA A 154 -12.96 6.76 3.94
N ASP A 155 -13.40 6.30 5.12
CA ASP A 155 -14.57 6.76 5.92
C ASP A 155 -15.15 8.17 5.58
N LYS A 156 -15.97 8.27 4.52
CA LYS A 156 -16.64 9.48 3.92
C LYS A 156 -15.87 10.33 2.90
N CYS A 157 -14.56 10.16 2.74
CA CYS A 157 -13.78 10.99 1.82
C CYS A 157 -13.82 10.56 0.37
N SER A 158 -14.42 9.41 0.06
CA SER A 158 -14.53 8.96 -1.31
C SER A 158 -15.45 7.76 -1.51
N HIS A 159 -16.07 7.72 -2.70
CA HIS A 159 -16.71 6.53 -3.26
C HIS A 159 -15.65 5.53 -3.76
N TRP A 160 -14.75 5.08 -2.88
CA TRP A 160 -13.77 4.07 -3.25
C TRP A 160 -14.50 2.75 -3.32
N GLN A 161 -14.48 2.12 -4.49
CA GLN A 161 -15.14 0.84 -4.70
C GLN A 161 -14.63 -0.10 -3.62
N HIS A 162 -15.56 -0.59 -2.79
CA HIS A 162 -15.29 -1.67 -1.88
C HIS A 162 -14.60 -2.76 -2.70
N LEU A 163 -13.34 -3.03 -2.38
CA LEU A 163 -12.80 -4.36 -2.59
C LEU A 163 -13.52 -5.24 -1.57
N ALA A 164 -14.80 -5.52 -1.82
CA ALA A 164 -15.29 -6.84 -1.47
C ALA A 164 -14.24 -7.77 -2.04
N MET A 165 -13.53 -8.47 -1.15
CA MET A 165 -12.59 -9.53 -1.47
C MET A 165 -13.01 -10.13 -2.80
N TRP A 166 -12.17 -9.91 -3.82
CA TRP A 166 -12.44 -10.21 -5.23
C TRP A 166 -13.59 -11.21 -5.42
N PRO A 167 -14.75 -10.83 -5.99
CA PRO A 167 -15.73 -11.84 -6.36
C PRO A 167 -15.09 -12.64 -7.49
N ASN A 168 -14.69 -13.88 -7.19
CA ASN A 168 -14.35 -14.95 -8.14
C ASN A 168 -14.17 -14.48 -9.59
N ASN A 169 -13.02 -13.91 -9.91
CA ASN A 169 -12.60 -13.75 -11.31
C ASN A 169 -12.09 -15.10 -11.81
N SER A 170 -13.02 -16.06 -11.90
CA SER A 170 -12.96 -17.13 -12.87
C SER A 170 -12.99 -16.48 -14.23
N VAL A 171 -11.83 -16.07 -14.73
CA VAL A 171 -11.64 -15.86 -16.16
C VAL A 171 -11.87 -17.23 -16.80
N LYS A 172 -13.10 -17.51 -17.23
CA LYS A 172 -13.34 -18.60 -18.17
C LYS A 172 -12.74 -18.13 -19.50
N PRO A 173 -11.72 -18.80 -20.06
CA PRO A 173 -11.30 -18.50 -21.41
C PRO A 173 -12.52 -18.65 -22.32
N THR A 174 -12.81 -17.61 -23.09
CA THR A 174 -13.74 -17.71 -24.21
C THR A 174 -13.21 -18.81 -25.12
N PRO A 175 -13.98 -19.89 -25.40
CA PRO A 175 -13.54 -20.89 -26.35
C PRO A 175 -13.28 -20.18 -27.68
N LEU A 176 -12.08 -20.35 -28.23
CA LEU A 176 -11.82 -19.98 -29.61
C LEU A 176 -12.86 -20.71 -30.44
N ARG A 177 -13.71 -19.93 -31.12
CA ARG A 177 -14.63 -20.43 -32.13
C ARG A 177 -13.78 -21.23 -33.11
N SER A 178 -14.03 -22.53 -33.20
CA SER A 178 -13.58 -23.34 -34.31
C SER A 178 -14.18 -22.73 -35.58
N GLY A 179 -13.34 -22.02 -36.33
CA GLY A 179 -13.61 -21.69 -37.72
C GLY A 179 -13.48 -22.97 -38.54
N ALA A 180 -14.45 -23.12 -39.44
CA ALA A 180 -14.66 -24.22 -40.37
C ALA A 180 -13.44 -24.63 -41.19
#